data_AF-A0A0P7UC67-F1
#
_entry.id   AF-A0A0P7UC67-F1
#
_cell.length_a   1.000
_cell.length_b   1.000
_cell.length_c   1.000
_cell.angle_alpha   90.00
_cell.angle_beta   90.00
_cell.angle_gamma   90.00
#
_symmetry.space_group_name_H-M   'P 1'
#
loop_
_entity.id
_entity.type
_entity.pdbx_description
1 polymer ?
#
loop_
_entity_poly.entity_id
_entity_poly.type
_entity_poly.pdbx_seq_one_letter_code
_entity_poly.pdbx_strand_id
1 'polypeptide(L)'
;HTLQLVVHHALKNQTISKCSAGARNIVEHFKKSELACSKLKLKQQQMETAQNMLVEDHWPVTAVLSDPMVIQKGKHHLDLKPEQWHLLDELKQALEPFVLATDFMSGEQYVTVSSLPPLERGLQKTMNSVTFDMAAVQAFHNSAIEQLNNKWEGVKNLKTDSSEPNIVLIASALDPRFRRMKFLSTEEMLNVQRINTDTCSGGQG
;
A
#
# COMPACT_ATOMS: atom_id res chain seq x y z
N HIS A 1 0.56 3.03 -11.93
CA HIS A 1 0.41 4.50 -11.97
C HIS A 1 -0.67 5.02 -11.00
N THR A 2 -1.93 4.57 -11.08
CA THR A 2 -3.02 5.07 -10.21
C THR A 2 -2.79 4.80 -8.72
N LEU A 3 -2.42 3.59 -8.33
CA LEU A 3 -2.12 3.25 -6.92
C LEU A 3 -0.95 4.05 -6.35
N GLN A 4 0.12 4.21 -7.13
CA GLN A 4 1.28 5.04 -6.74
C GLN A 4 0.90 6.50 -6.51
N LEU A 5 -0.02 7.07 -7.31
CA LEU A 5 -0.53 8.42 -7.11
C LEU A 5 -1.37 8.54 -5.83
N VAL A 6 -2.19 7.54 -5.51
CA VAL A 6 -2.97 7.48 -4.26
C VAL A 6 -2.02 7.49 -3.06
N VAL A 7 -1.02 6.62 -3.07
CA VAL A 7 0.01 6.54 -2.02
C VAL A 7 0.78 7.87 -1.91
N HIS A 8 1.24 8.42 -3.03
CA HIS A 8 1.99 9.68 -3.02
C HIS A 8 1.18 10.85 -2.46
N HIS A 9 -0.12 10.91 -2.76
CA HIS A 9 -1.00 11.93 -2.21
C HIS A 9 -1.22 11.74 -0.70
N ALA A 10 -1.50 10.52 -0.27
CA ALA A 10 -1.74 10.21 1.14
C ALA A 10 -0.50 10.44 2.01
N LEU A 11 0.71 10.23 1.47
CA LEU A 11 1.98 10.48 2.15
C LEU A 11 2.33 11.97 2.34
N LYS A 12 1.53 12.92 1.84
CA LYS A 12 1.76 14.37 2.04
C LYS A 12 1.57 14.85 3.48
N ASN A 13 1.21 13.96 4.41
CA ASN A 13 1.12 14.29 5.83
C ASN A 13 2.47 14.77 6.39
N GLN A 14 2.49 15.97 7.00
CA GLN A 14 3.73 16.60 7.49
C GLN A 14 4.43 15.77 8.58
N THR A 15 3.68 15.06 9.41
CA THR A 15 4.22 14.21 10.48
C THR A 15 4.92 12.98 9.90
N ILE A 16 4.30 12.34 8.90
CA ILE A 16 4.89 11.22 8.16
C ILE A 16 6.15 11.67 7.42
N SER A 17 6.10 12.83 6.76
CA SER A 17 7.25 13.38 6.04
C SER A 17 8.44 13.65 6.97
N LYS A 18 8.23 14.29 8.12
CA LYS A 18 9.28 14.53 9.14
C LYS A 18 9.87 13.24 9.68
N CYS A 19 9.02 12.25 9.99
CA CYS A 19 9.47 10.94 10.46
C CYS A 19 10.30 10.20 9.40
N SER A 20 9.84 10.21 8.14
CA SER A 20 10.57 9.61 7.02
C SER A 20 11.92 10.29 6.76
N ALA A 21 12.01 11.61 6.95
CA ALA A 21 13.27 12.35 6.84
C ALA A 21 14.25 11.94 7.94
N GLY A 22 13.78 11.78 9.19
CA GLY A 22 14.59 11.24 10.28
C GLY A 22 15.12 9.83 9.97
N ALA A 23 14.25 8.94 9.50
CA ALA A 23 14.64 7.60 9.06
C ALA A 23 15.69 7.62 7.94
N ARG A 24 15.54 8.50 6.93
CA ARG A 24 16.52 8.66 5.85
C ARG A 24 17.87 9.14 6.36
N ASN A 25 17.88 10.10 7.29
CA ASN A 25 19.13 10.60 7.88
C ASN A 25 19.89 9.50 8.61
N ILE A 26 19.18 8.58 9.28
CA ILE A 26 19.79 7.40 9.91
C ILE A 26 20.43 6.49 8.88
N VAL A 27 19.68 6.11 7.83
CA VAL A 27 20.20 5.27 6.74
C VAL A 27 21.41 5.91 6.09
N GLU A 28 21.35 7.22 5.84
CA GLU A 28 22.43 7.97 5.23
C GLU A 28 23.67 8.03 6.14
N HIS A 29 23.48 8.17 7.45
CA HIS A 29 24.58 8.09 8.42
C HIS A 29 25.29 6.73 8.35
N PHE A 30 24.53 5.63 8.38
CA PHE A 30 25.11 4.29 8.25
C PHE A 30 25.77 4.06 6.90
N LYS A 31 25.22 4.62 5.81
CA LYS A 31 25.82 4.53 4.48
C LYS A 31 27.14 5.29 4.37
N LYS A 32 27.27 6.44 5.04
CA LYS A 32 28.47 7.30 4.99
C LYS A 32 29.54 6.91 6.00
N SER A 33 29.19 6.20 7.08
CA SER A 33 30.12 5.84 8.16
C SER A 33 30.41 4.35 8.14
N GLU A 34 31.61 3.97 7.68
CA GLU A 34 32.07 2.57 7.68
C GLU A 34 32.08 1.97 9.09
N LEU A 35 32.45 2.77 10.10
CA LEU A 35 32.42 2.37 11.51
C LEU A 35 30.99 2.05 11.97
N ALA A 36 30.03 2.93 11.67
CA ALA A 36 28.63 2.74 12.05
C ALA A 36 28.01 1.53 11.33
N CYS A 37 28.29 1.39 10.03
CA CYS A 37 27.84 0.26 9.22
C CYS A 37 28.39 -1.07 9.76
N SER A 38 29.69 -1.12 10.06
CA SER A 38 30.33 -2.32 10.60
C SER A 38 29.74 -2.73 11.95
N LYS A 39 29.51 -1.75 12.85
CA LYS A 39 28.87 -2.01 14.15
C LYS A 39 27.41 -2.44 14.02
N LEU A 40 26.67 -1.88 13.07
CA LEU A 40 25.29 -2.31 12.76
C LEU A 40 25.26 -3.77 12.32
N LYS A 41 26.11 -4.16 11.37
CA LYS A 41 26.21 -5.55 10.91
C LYS A 41 26.56 -6.51 12.05
N LEU A 42 27.48 -6.11 12.92
CA LEU A 42 27.89 -6.89 14.08
C LEU A 42 26.73 -7.06 15.07
N LYS A 43 25.94 -6.00 15.30
CA LYS A 43 24.75 -6.06 16.16
C LYS A 43 23.62 -6.89 15.56
N GLN A 44 23.39 -6.81 14.25
CA GLN A 44 22.42 -7.65 13.55
C GLN A 44 22.78 -9.13 13.65
N GLN A 45 24.06 -9.48 13.47
CA GLN A 45 24.56 -10.85 13.68
C GLN A 45 24.41 -11.32 15.13
N GLN A 46 24.69 -10.46 16.11
CA GLN A 46 24.52 -10.81 17.53
C GLN A 46 23.07 -11.04 17.94
N MET A 47 22.13 -10.38 17.25
CA MET A 47 20.70 -10.47 17.53
C MET A 47 19.98 -11.47 16.61
N GLU A 48 20.72 -12.19 15.77
CA GLU A 48 20.19 -13.12 14.77
C GLU A 48 19.14 -12.48 13.85
N THR A 49 19.21 -11.15 13.63
CA THR A 49 18.32 -10.45 12.73
C THR A 49 18.87 -10.47 11.30
N ALA A 50 18.01 -10.76 10.33
CA ALA A 50 18.36 -10.63 8.93
C ALA A 50 18.66 -9.15 8.59
N GLN A 51 19.65 -8.90 7.72
CA GLN A 51 19.98 -7.55 7.25
C GLN A 51 18.84 -7.02 6.38
N ASN A 52 17.89 -6.29 6.97
CA ASN A 52 16.64 -5.94 6.33
C ASN A 52 16.34 -4.43 6.41
N MET A 53 15.08 -4.06 6.20
CA MET A 53 14.60 -2.68 6.26
C MET A 53 14.79 -2.06 7.65
N LEU A 54 15.04 -0.75 7.71
CA LEU A 54 15.26 0.01 8.95
C LEU A 54 14.24 -0.28 10.07
N VAL A 55 12.97 -0.51 9.71
CA VAL A 55 11.89 -0.80 10.68
C VAL A 55 12.08 -2.15 11.37
N GLU A 56 12.62 -3.15 10.67
CA GLU A 56 12.90 -4.49 11.21
C GLU A 56 14.17 -4.49 12.07
N ASP A 57 15.11 -3.60 11.76
CA ASP A 57 16.37 -3.42 12.49
C ASP A 57 16.28 -2.42 13.64
N HIS A 58 15.10 -2.09 14.15
CA HIS A 58 14.94 -1.05 15.19
C HIS A 58 15.84 -1.28 16.42
N TRP A 59 15.92 -2.50 16.96
CA TRP A 59 16.72 -2.83 18.15
C TRP A 59 18.22 -2.75 17.85
N PRO A 60 18.74 -3.36 16.77
CA PRO A 60 20.12 -3.15 16.31
C PRO A 60 20.48 -1.68 16.07
N VAL A 61 19.63 -0.93 15.37
CA VAL A 61 19.85 0.49 15.04
C VAL A 61 19.91 1.33 16.31
N THR A 62 18.94 1.19 17.22
CA THR A 62 18.90 1.92 18.50
C THR A 62 20.14 1.62 19.34
N ALA A 63 20.57 0.36 19.39
CA ALA A 63 21.76 -0.04 20.13
C ALA A 63 23.05 0.58 19.58
N VAL A 64 23.17 0.70 18.25
CA VAL A 64 24.35 1.30 17.61
C VAL A 64 24.33 2.82 17.69
N LEU A 65 23.17 3.45 17.57
CA LEU A 65 23.02 4.89 17.76
C LEU A 65 23.29 5.32 19.22
N SER A 66 23.01 4.43 20.18
CA SER A 66 23.33 4.65 21.60
C SER A 66 24.84 4.55 21.92
N ASP A 67 25.68 4.04 21.01
CA ASP A 67 27.12 3.91 21.22
C ASP A 67 27.84 5.26 21.03
N PRO A 68 28.48 5.83 22.08
CA PRO A 68 29.17 7.11 22.00
C PRO A 68 30.36 7.15 21.03
N MET A 69 30.91 5.99 20.65
CA MET A 69 31.95 5.89 19.62
C MET A 69 31.38 6.01 18.21
N VAL A 70 30.07 5.82 18.03
CA VAL A 70 29.36 5.90 16.74
C VAL A 70 28.69 7.25 16.58
N ILE A 71 28.01 7.72 17.62
CA ILE A 71 27.43 9.06 17.68
C ILE A 71 28.31 9.92 18.60
N GLN A 72 29.10 10.81 18.00
CA GLN A 72 29.81 11.84 18.76
C GLN A 72 28.80 12.71 19.53
N LYS A 73 29.09 12.97 20.81
CA LYS A 73 28.27 13.81 21.72
C LYS A 73 27.81 15.07 20.99
N GLY A 74 26.50 15.19 20.73
CA GLY A 74 25.90 16.32 19.99
C GLY A 74 25.12 15.93 18.72
N LYS A 75 25.18 14.68 18.25
CA LYS A 75 24.39 14.18 17.11
C LYS A 75 23.11 13.41 17.51
N HIS A 76 22.49 13.76 18.63
CA HIS A 76 21.21 13.18 19.11
C HIS A 76 20.01 13.45 18.19
N HIS A 77 20.17 14.19 17.09
CA HIS A 77 19.14 14.35 16.06
C HIS A 77 18.97 13.11 15.18
N LEU A 78 19.86 12.12 15.30
CA LEU A 78 19.78 10.84 14.60
C LEU A 78 18.96 9.80 15.37
N ASP A 79 18.51 10.08 16.59
CA ASP A 79 17.62 9.18 17.33
C ASP A 79 16.17 9.48 16.98
N LEU A 80 15.46 8.47 16.47
CA LEU A 80 14.01 8.50 16.34
C LEU A 80 13.38 8.26 17.72
N LYS A 81 12.35 9.04 18.05
CA LYS A 81 11.58 8.84 19.29
C LYS A 81 10.73 7.56 19.20
N PRO A 82 10.36 6.94 20.33
CA PRO A 82 9.48 5.76 20.34
C PRO A 82 8.19 5.97 19.54
N GLU A 83 7.59 7.16 19.59
CA GLU A 83 6.37 7.49 18.84
C GLU A 83 6.61 7.54 17.33
N GLN A 84 7.81 7.89 16.90
CA GLN A 84 8.19 7.90 15.47
C GLN A 84 8.44 6.49 14.96
N TRP A 85 8.99 5.60 15.80
CA TRP A 85 9.13 4.19 15.47
C TRP A 85 7.77 3.50 15.36
N HIS A 86 6.87 3.75 16.31
CA HIS A 86 5.49 3.27 16.24
C HIS A 86 4.78 3.78 14.97
N LEU A 87 4.96 5.06 14.63
CA LEU A 87 4.43 5.63 13.40
C LEU A 87 4.95 4.92 12.14
N LEU A 88 6.24 4.57 12.09
CA LEU A 88 6.82 3.84 10.95
C LEU A 88 6.25 2.42 10.82
N ASP A 89 6.03 1.75 11.94
CA ASP A 89 5.50 0.39 11.95
C ASP A 89 4.03 0.36 11.51
N GLU A 90 3.20 1.24 12.07
CA GLU A 90 1.81 1.40 11.59
C GLU A 90 1.75 1.83 10.12
N LEU A 91 2.65 2.72 9.68
CA LEU A 91 2.72 3.14 8.29
C LEU A 91 3.13 1.98 7.36
N LYS A 92 4.02 1.08 7.81
CA LYS A 92 4.37 -0.14 7.07
C LYS A 92 3.14 -1.01 6.86
N GLN A 93 2.36 -1.24 7.92
CA GLN A 93 1.11 -2.00 7.85
C GLN A 93 0.08 -1.31 6.93
N ALA A 94 -0.04 0.02 6.99
CA ALA A 94 -0.94 0.79 6.12
C ALA A 94 -0.52 0.75 4.64
N LEU A 95 0.77 0.57 4.34
CA LEU A 95 1.30 0.49 2.98
C LEU A 95 1.30 -0.92 2.39
N GLU A 96 1.32 -1.96 3.22
CA GLU A 96 1.28 -3.37 2.82
C GLU A 96 0.19 -3.69 1.77
N PRO A 97 -1.09 -3.30 1.94
CA PRO A 97 -2.11 -3.59 0.94
C PRO A 97 -1.82 -2.94 -0.43
N PHE A 98 -1.15 -1.79 -0.46
CA PHE A 98 -0.72 -1.15 -1.71
C PHE A 98 0.48 -1.84 -2.34
N VAL A 99 1.39 -2.38 -1.53
CA VAL A 99 2.52 -3.18 -2.02
C VAL A 99 2.01 -4.44 -2.68
N LEU A 100 1.12 -5.18 -2.01
CA LEU A 100 0.50 -6.39 -2.57
C LEU A 100 -0.29 -6.09 -3.85
N ALA A 101 -1.05 -4.99 -3.86
CA ALA A 101 -1.78 -4.58 -5.06
C ALA A 101 -0.86 -4.18 -6.22
N THR A 102 0.25 -3.49 -5.92
CA THR A 102 1.22 -3.09 -6.94
C THR A 102 2.00 -4.27 -7.47
N ASP A 103 2.38 -5.23 -6.61
CA ASP A 103 3.05 -6.47 -6.99
C ASP A 103 2.14 -7.33 -7.89
N PHE A 104 0.87 -7.48 -7.50
CA PHE A 104 -0.15 -8.12 -8.33
C PHE A 104 -0.27 -7.45 -9.72
N MET A 105 -0.32 -6.11 -9.77
CA MET A 105 -0.36 -5.38 -11.03
C MET A 105 0.94 -5.45 -11.85
N SER A 106 2.08 -5.63 -11.20
CA SER A 106 3.39 -5.71 -11.85
C SER A 106 3.69 -7.12 -12.36
N GLY A 107 3.07 -8.14 -11.77
CA GLY A 107 3.19 -9.54 -12.19
C GLY A 107 2.36 -9.89 -13.44
N GLU A 108 1.39 -9.08 -13.84
CA GLU A 108 0.64 -9.29 -15.08
C GLU A 108 1.36 -8.64 -16.27
N GLN A 109 1.66 -9.41 -17.33
CA GLN A 109 2.26 -8.87 -18.57
C GLN A 109 1.41 -7.74 -19.20
N TYR A 110 0.11 -7.74 -18.94
CA TYR A 110 -0.81 -6.64 -19.24
C TYR A 110 -1.83 -6.55 -18.12
N VAL A 111 -1.99 -5.37 -17.49
CA VAL A 111 -3.08 -5.13 -16.55
C VAL A 111 -4.39 -5.24 -17.31
N THR A 112 -5.09 -6.35 -17.13
CA THR A 112 -6.38 -6.56 -17.80
C THR A 112 -7.46 -5.71 -17.13
N VAL A 113 -8.34 -5.11 -17.92
CA VAL A 113 -9.50 -4.37 -17.41
C VAL A 113 -10.35 -5.24 -16.47
N SER A 114 -10.33 -6.56 -16.66
CA SER A 114 -11.01 -7.55 -15.82
C SER A 114 -10.43 -7.74 -14.41
N SER A 115 -9.14 -7.44 -14.19
CA SER A 115 -8.48 -7.59 -12.88
C SER A 115 -8.65 -6.36 -11.98
N LEU A 116 -9.11 -5.23 -12.54
CA LEU A 116 -9.31 -3.98 -11.82
C LEU A 116 -10.42 -4.07 -10.73
N PRO A 117 -11.66 -4.48 -11.01
CA PRO A 117 -12.72 -4.56 -9.99
C PRO A 117 -12.41 -5.48 -8.78
N PRO A 118 -11.89 -6.70 -8.94
CA PRO A 118 -11.54 -7.53 -7.79
C PRO A 118 -10.39 -6.93 -6.97
N LEU A 119 -9.43 -6.27 -7.61
CA LEU A 119 -8.33 -5.59 -6.94
C LEU A 119 -8.82 -4.41 -6.09
N GLU A 120 -9.69 -3.56 -6.64
CA GLU A 120 -10.28 -2.43 -5.92
C GLU A 120 -11.07 -2.89 -4.70
N ARG A 121 -11.97 -3.86 -4.89
CA ARG A 121 -12.82 -4.39 -3.81
C ARG A 121 -11.99 -5.05 -2.73
N GLY A 122 -10.95 -5.79 -3.11
CA GLY A 122 -9.97 -6.35 -2.19
C GLY A 122 -9.28 -5.25 -1.38
N LEU A 123 -8.78 -4.22 -2.06
CA LEU A 123 -8.08 -3.11 -1.43
C LEU A 123 -8.99 -2.31 -0.48
N GLN A 124 -10.20 -1.97 -0.91
CA GLN A 124 -11.20 -1.29 -0.07
C GLN A 124 -11.57 -2.11 1.15
N LYS A 125 -11.79 -3.42 0.99
CA LYS A 125 -12.12 -4.30 2.11
C LYS A 125 -10.98 -4.36 3.12
N THR A 126 -9.75 -4.52 2.66
CA THR A 126 -8.58 -4.56 3.53
C THR A 126 -8.40 -3.23 4.26
N MET A 127 -8.48 -2.10 3.54
CA MET A 127 -8.35 -0.77 4.13
C MET A 127 -9.45 -0.51 5.19
N ASN A 128 -10.72 -0.75 4.86
CA ASN A 128 -11.82 -0.54 5.82
C ASN A 128 -11.80 -1.49 7.03
N SER A 129 -11.05 -2.59 6.97
CA SER A 129 -10.92 -3.54 8.08
C SER A 129 -9.84 -3.17 9.10
N VAL A 130 -8.92 -2.26 8.73
CA VAL A 130 -7.78 -1.88 9.57
C VAL A 130 -8.04 -0.52 10.21
N THR A 131 -7.80 -0.44 11.52
CA THR A 131 -7.82 0.79 12.30
C THR A 131 -6.42 1.04 12.86
N PHE A 132 -5.98 2.29 12.84
CA PHE A 132 -4.66 2.71 13.32
C PHE A 132 -4.80 3.61 14.54
N ASP A 133 -3.89 3.51 15.49
CA ASP A 133 -3.92 4.29 16.73
C ASP A 133 -3.37 5.71 16.50
N MET A 134 -2.42 5.87 15.57
CA MET A 134 -1.82 7.18 15.30
C MET A 134 -2.70 8.00 14.36
N ALA A 135 -3.12 9.19 14.83
CA ALA A 135 -3.89 10.15 14.03
C ALA A 135 -3.25 10.50 12.68
N ALA A 136 -1.91 10.48 12.60
CA ALA A 136 -1.19 10.71 11.34
C ALA A 136 -1.36 9.56 10.33
N VAL A 137 -1.33 8.29 10.79
CA VAL A 137 -1.60 7.12 9.94
C VAL A 137 -3.08 7.04 9.60
N GLN A 138 -3.97 7.37 10.54
CA GLN A 138 -5.40 7.45 10.27
C GLN A 138 -5.74 8.52 9.23
N ALA A 139 -5.08 9.68 9.26
CA ALA A 139 -5.22 10.72 8.23
C ALA A 139 -4.69 10.26 6.87
N PHE A 140 -3.55 9.55 6.83
CA PHE A 140 -3.07 8.88 5.63
C PHE A 140 -4.11 7.89 5.09
N HIS A 141 -4.64 7.03 5.97
CA HIS A 141 -5.59 5.99 5.63
C HIS A 141 -6.89 6.57 5.06
N ASN A 142 -7.45 7.59 5.70
CA ASN A 142 -8.66 8.28 5.23
C ASN A 142 -8.42 8.96 3.88
N SER A 143 -7.29 9.66 3.71
CA SER A 143 -6.93 10.28 2.43
C SER A 143 -6.72 9.24 1.33
N ALA A 144 -6.14 8.08 1.67
CA ALA A 144 -5.92 6.99 0.75
C ALA A 144 -7.25 6.34 0.30
N ILE A 145 -8.20 6.12 1.21
CA ILE A 145 -9.55 5.64 0.88
C ILE A 145 -10.29 6.65 0.00
N GLU A 146 -10.25 7.94 0.36
CA GLU A 146 -10.89 9.00 -0.42
C GLU A 146 -10.33 9.08 -1.85
N GLN A 147 -9.00 9.07 -2.00
CA GLN A 147 -8.35 9.10 -3.30
C GLN A 147 -8.61 7.83 -4.11
N LEU A 148 -8.68 6.67 -3.45
CA LEU A 148 -9.05 5.41 -4.09
C LEU A 148 -10.48 5.51 -4.63
N ASN A 149 -11.43 5.97 -3.81
CA ASN A 149 -12.83 6.14 -4.22
C ASN A 149 -12.96 7.16 -5.36
N ASN A 150 -12.39 8.36 -5.22
CA ASN A 150 -12.49 9.41 -6.23
C ASN A 150 -11.89 9.00 -7.59
N LYS A 151 -10.76 8.27 -7.58
CA LYS A 151 -10.13 7.82 -8.83
C LYS A 151 -10.82 6.60 -9.43
N TRP A 152 -11.42 5.75 -8.61
CA TRP A 152 -12.12 4.56 -9.08
C TRP A 152 -13.58 4.82 -9.43
N GLU A 153 -14.18 5.90 -8.94
CA GLU A 153 -15.46 6.40 -9.42
C GLU A 153 -15.41 6.63 -10.94
N GLY A 154 -14.31 7.13 -11.50
CA GLY A 154 -14.16 7.23 -12.96
C GLY A 154 -14.18 5.88 -13.72
N VAL A 155 -13.73 4.80 -13.06
CA VAL A 155 -13.72 3.43 -13.61
C VAL A 155 -15.10 2.77 -13.44
N LYS A 156 -15.78 3.04 -12.32
CA LYS A 156 -17.18 2.65 -12.05
C LYS A 156 -18.18 3.39 -12.92
N ASN A 157 -17.87 4.63 -13.28
CA ASN A 157 -18.69 5.51 -14.10
C ASN A 157 -18.29 5.51 -15.57
N LEU A 158 -17.62 4.45 -16.06
CA LEU A 158 -17.77 4.02 -17.47
C LEU A 158 -19.19 3.49 -17.71
N LYS A 159 -20.17 4.30 -17.34
CA LYS A 159 -21.57 4.26 -17.72
C LYS A 159 -21.64 5.16 -18.94
N THR A 160 -21.77 4.58 -20.13
CA THR A 160 -22.25 5.34 -21.28
C THR A 160 -23.73 5.57 -21.05
N ASP A 161 -24.05 6.64 -20.32
CA ASP A 161 -25.40 6.97 -19.88
C ASP A 161 -26.08 5.90 -18.98
N SER A 162 -27.02 6.36 -18.16
CA SER A 162 -27.60 5.66 -17.01
C SER A 162 -28.36 4.35 -17.30
N SER A 163 -28.27 3.80 -18.51
CA SER A 163 -28.83 2.50 -18.92
C SER A 163 -27.80 1.52 -19.49
N GLU A 164 -26.55 1.92 -19.74
CA GLU A 164 -25.55 0.99 -20.27
C GLU A 164 -24.75 0.28 -19.17
N PRO A 165 -24.37 -0.98 -19.42
CA PRO A 165 -23.67 -1.78 -18.44
C PRO A 165 -22.20 -1.36 -18.31
N ASN A 166 -21.68 -1.37 -17.07
CA ASN A 166 -20.29 -1.06 -16.82
C ASN A 166 -19.38 -2.09 -17.52
N ILE A 167 -18.68 -1.65 -18.57
CA ILE A 167 -17.82 -2.47 -19.42
C ILE A 167 -16.71 -3.16 -18.61
N VAL A 168 -16.22 -2.52 -17.55
CA VAL A 168 -15.18 -3.08 -16.67
C VAL A 168 -15.73 -4.26 -15.86
N LEU A 169 -16.96 -4.15 -15.36
CA LEU A 169 -17.62 -5.25 -14.65
C LEU A 169 -17.93 -6.43 -15.58
N ILE A 170 -18.35 -6.15 -16.80
CA ILE A 170 -18.57 -7.18 -17.82
C ILE A 170 -17.25 -7.88 -18.15
N ALA A 171 -16.17 -7.13 -18.40
CA ALA A 171 -14.85 -7.69 -18.66
C ALA A 171 -14.39 -8.61 -17.52
N SER A 172 -14.61 -8.22 -16.26
CA SER A 172 -14.34 -9.08 -15.10
C SER A 172 -15.19 -10.34 -15.07
N ALA A 173 -16.47 -10.26 -15.42
CA ALA A 173 -17.35 -11.43 -15.41
C ALA A 173 -17.04 -12.43 -16.54
N LEU A 174 -16.55 -11.92 -17.68
CA LEU A 174 -16.12 -12.74 -18.81
C LEU A 174 -14.75 -13.40 -18.57
N ASP A 175 -13.92 -12.85 -17.69
CA ASP A 175 -12.63 -13.44 -17.32
C ASP A 175 -12.81 -14.72 -16.48
N PRO A 176 -12.32 -15.89 -16.95
CA PRO A 176 -12.44 -17.16 -16.23
C PRO A 176 -11.90 -17.11 -14.79
N ARG A 177 -10.89 -16.27 -14.53
CA ARG A 177 -10.27 -16.09 -13.21
C ARG A 177 -11.23 -15.46 -12.20
N PHE A 178 -12.16 -14.63 -12.68
CA PHE A 178 -13.07 -13.84 -11.86
C PHE A 178 -14.55 -14.20 -12.06
N ARG A 179 -14.84 -15.24 -12.85
CA ARG A 179 -16.19 -15.76 -13.17
C ARG A 179 -17.11 -15.96 -11.96
N ARG A 180 -16.56 -16.25 -10.77
CA ARG A 180 -17.34 -16.44 -9.53
C ARG A 180 -17.83 -15.13 -8.91
N MET A 181 -17.37 -13.97 -9.40
CA MET A 181 -17.81 -12.62 -9.02
C MET A 181 -17.92 -12.37 -7.50
N LYS A 182 -17.08 -13.04 -6.69
CA LYS A 182 -17.11 -12.95 -5.20
C LYS A 182 -16.83 -11.55 -4.65
N PHE A 183 -16.40 -10.64 -5.51
CA PHE A 183 -16.11 -9.24 -5.19
C PHE A 183 -17.33 -8.33 -5.40
N LEU A 184 -18.41 -8.83 -6.02
CA LEU A 184 -19.64 -8.08 -6.31
C LEU A 184 -20.72 -8.32 -5.24
N SER A 185 -21.62 -7.36 -5.09
CA SER A 185 -22.86 -7.56 -4.32
C SER A 185 -23.81 -8.47 -5.08
N THR A 186 -24.77 -9.07 -4.38
CA THR A 186 -25.79 -9.94 -4.99
C THR A 186 -26.56 -9.22 -6.11
N GLU A 187 -26.82 -7.92 -5.97
CA GLU A 187 -27.51 -7.10 -6.97
C GLU A 187 -26.66 -6.86 -8.22
N GLU A 188 -25.38 -6.56 -8.04
CA GLU A 188 -24.43 -6.34 -9.15
C GLU A 188 -24.20 -7.64 -9.95
N MET A 189 -24.12 -8.78 -9.25
CA MET A 189 -24.01 -10.09 -9.89
C MET A 189 -25.22 -10.41 -10.77
N LEU A 190 -26.44 -10.13 -10.28
CA LEU A 190 -27.67 -10.36 -11.03
C LEU A 190 -27.75 -9.48 -12.28
N ASN A 191 -27.33 -8.22 -12.19
CA ASN A 191 -27.29 -7.31 -13.34
C ASN A 191 -26.31 -7.81 -14.40
N VAL A 192 -25.08 -8.16 -14.03
CA VAL A 192 -24.06 -8.66 -14.97
C VAL A 192 -24.47 -10.00 -15.60
N GLN A 193 -25.13 -10.89 -14.84
CA GLN A 193 -25.66 -12.15 -15.38
C GLN A 193 -26.75 -11.93 -16.43
N ARG A 194 -27.67 -10.98 -16.21
CA ARG A 194 -28.72 -10.63 -17.18
C ARG A 194 -28.14 -10.16 -18.52
N ILE A 195 -27.13 -9.30 -18.47
CA ILE A 195 -26.48 -8.76 -19.67
C ILE A 195 -25.71 -9.85 -20.44
N ASN A 196 -25.06 -10.77 -19.73
CA ASN A 196 -24.39 -11.92 -20.36
C ASN A 196 -25.37 -12.89 -21.03
N THR A 197 -26.59 -13.06 -20.51
CA THR A 197 -27.61 -13.91 -21.15
C THR A 197 -28.22 -13.27 -22.39
N ASP A 198 -28.39 -11.95 -22.40
CA ASP A 198 -28.96 -11.22 -23.55
C ASP A 198 -27.98 -11.16 -24.73
N THR A 199 -26.68 -11.01 -24.47
CA THR A 199 -25.63 -11.03 -25.50
C THR A 199 -25.42 -12.40 -26.15
N CYS A 200 -25.64 -13.51 -25.41
CA CYS A 200 -25.64 -14.85 -25.99
C CYS A 200 -26.89 -15.15 -26.84
N SER A 201 -27.99 -14.43 -26.63
CA SER A 201 -29.27 -14.65 -27.33
C SER A 201 -29.38 -13.89 -28.66
N GLY A 202 -28.53 -12.89 -28.89
CA GLY A 202 -28.50 -12.08 -30.13
C GLY A 202 -27.68 -12.65 -31.29
N GLY A 203 -27.14 -13.86 -31.15
CA GLY A 203 -26.26 -14.51 -32.16
C GLY A 203 -26.97 -15.45 -33.14
N GLN A 204 -28.30 -15.43 -33.22
CA GLN A 204 -29.06 -16.12 -34.27
C GLN A 204 -29.92 -15.08 -35.01
N GLY A 205 -29.36 -14.56 -36.10
CA GLY A 205 -30.02 -13.65 -37.04
C GLY A 205 -29.20 -13.56 -38.31
#